data_AF-A0A838FCI8-F1
#
_entry.id   AF-A0A838FCI8-F1
#
_cell.length_a   1.000
_cell.length_b   1.000
_cell.length_c   1.000
_cell.angle_alpha   90.00
_cell.angle_beta   90.00
_cell.angle_gamma   90.00
#
_symmetry.space_group_name_H-M   'P 1'
#
loop_
_entity.id
_entity.type
_entity.pdbx_description
1 polymer ?
#
loop_
_entity_poly.entity_id
_entity_poly.type
_entity_poly.pdbx_seq_one_letter_code
_entity_poly.pdbx_strand_id
1 'polypeptide(L)'
;MNCHRGVLEGESEAGTQDIQKIFAAYDNNKAIQWTKVHNLPDHVYFNHSQHVTVGKIACQTCHGPVETMEQIYQFSSLSMGWCINCHRQTDVQFADNDYYTMYTKLHKDFKEGKIDRVTEEMMGGTECQKCHY
;
A
#
# COMPACT_ATOMS: atom_id res chain seq x y z
N MET A 1 -19.36 1.06 -12.56
CA MET A 1 -19.18 -0.31 -13.08
C MET A 1 -18.39 -0.25 -14.37
N ASN A 2 -17.22 -0.89 -14.42
CA ASN A 2 -16.35 -0.94 -15.61
C ASN A 2 -16.57 -2.28 -16.34
N CYS A 3 -15.74 -3.30 -16.08
CA CYS A 3 -15.76 -4.58 -16.80
C CYS A 3 -17.08 -5.36 -16.66
N HIS A 4 -17.65 -5.44 -15.46
CA HIS A 4 -18.90 -6.17 -15.19
C HIS A 4 -20.15 -5.52 -15.82
N ARG A 5 -20.03 -4.55 -16.74
CA ARG A 5 -21.13 -4.19 -17.65
C ARG A 5 -21.21 -5.10 -18.88
N GLY A 6 -20.08 -5.68 -19.29
CA GLY A 6 -19.99 -6.59 -20.44
C GLY A 6 -19.71 -8.04 -20.06
N VAL A 7 -19.23 -8.29 -18.83
CA VAL A 7 -18.98 -9.64 -18.29
C VAL A 7 -19.96 -9.91 -17.15
N LEU A 8 -20.99 -10.70 -17.45
CA LEU A 8 -22.14 -10.95 -16.56
C LEU A 8 -22.04 -12.27 -15.80
N GLU A 9 -21.15 -13.17 -16.23
CA GLU A 9 -20.99 -14.51 -15.67
C GLU A 9 -19.55 -14.68 -15.17
N GLY A 10 -19.40 -15.42 -14.07
CA GLY A 10 -18.10 -15.79 -13.50
C GLY A 10 -17.63 -17.15 -14.00
N GLU A 11 -16.42 -17.55 -13.60
CA GLU A 11 -15.85 -18.86 -13.95
C GLU A 11 -16.58 -20.05 -13.27
N SER A 12 -17.38 -19.76 -12.25
CA SER A 12 -18.20 -20.73 -11.51
C SER A 12 -19.60 -20.18 -11.25
N GLU A 13 -20.54 -21.06 -10.90
CA GLU A 13 -21.88 -20.66 -10.50
C GLU A 13 -21.86 -19.68 -9.31
N ALA A 14 -20.98 -19.94 -8.33
CA ALA A 14 -20.76 -19.04 -7.20
C ALA A 14 -20.24 -17.66 -7.65
N GLY A 15 -19.29 -17.62 -8.60
CA GLY A 15 -18.78 -16.37 -9.18
C GLY A 15 -19.87 -15.56 -9.90
N THR A 16 -20.76 -16.23 -10.64
CA THR A 16 -21.92 -15.58 -11.27
C THR A 16 -22.88 -15.00 -10.22
N GLN A 17 -23.14 -15.75 -9.14
CA GLN A 17 -23.95 -15.25 -8.01
C GLN A 17 -23.30 -14.06 -7.31
N ASP A 18 -21.97 -14.05 -7.17
CA ASP A 18 -21.23 -12.93 -6.60
C ASP A 18 -21.29 -11.67 -7.48
N ILE A 19 -21.20 -11.82 -8.80
CA ILE A 19 -21.39 -10.71 -9.75
C ILE A 19 -22.80 -10.11 -9.61
N GLN A 20 -23.84 -10.93 -9.44
CA GLN A 20 -25.21 -10.44 -9.22
C GLN A 20 -25.33 -9.57 -7.96
N LYS A 21 -24.55 -9.84 -6.90
CA LYS A 21 -24.50 -8.97 -5.70
C LYS A 21 -23.98 -7.57 -6.04
N ILE A 22 -23.04 -7.47 -6.98
CA ILE A 22 -22.50 -6.19 -7.45
C ILE A 22 -23.58 -5.38 -8.19
N PHE A 23 -24.35 -6.03 -9.07
CA PHE A 23 -25.47 -5.39 -9.76
C PHE A 23 -26.56 -4.94 -8.80
N ALA A 24 -26.96 -5.81 -7.87
CA ALA A 24 -27.94 -5.45 -6.85
C ALA A 24 -27.49 -4.23 -6.02
N ALA A 25 -26.21 -4.17 -5.64
CA ALA A 25 -25.63 -3.01 -4.94
C ALA A 25 -25.69 -1.74 -5.80
N TYR A 26 -25.32 -1.84 -7.08
CA TYR A 26 -25.34 -0.72 -8.03
C TYR A 26 -26.77 -0.18 -8.27
N ASP A 27 -27.73 -1.05 -8.58
CA ASP A 27 -29.10 -0.67 -8.91
C ASP A 27 -29.84 -0.05 -7.72
N ASN A 28 -29.51 -0.50 -6.51
CA ASN A 28 -30.10 0.04 -5.28
C ASN A 28 -29.31 1.23 -4.70
N ASN A 29 -28.27 1.70 -5.39
CA ASN A 29 -27.36 2.76 -4.92
C ASN A 29 -26.83 2.50 -3.49
N LYS A 30 -26.49 1.24 -3.19
CA LYS A 30 -25.93 0.80 -1.90
C LYS A 30 -24.49 0.36 -2.08
N ALA A 31 -23.63 0.73 -1.14
CA ALA A 31 -22.25 0.26 -1.14
C ALA A 31 -22.19 -1.26 -0.85
N ILE A 32 -21.27 -1.95 -1.51
CA ILE A 32 -20.97 -3.36 -1.23
C ILE A 32 -20.38 -3.45 0.18
N GLN A 33 -20.91 -4.39 0.97
CA GLN A 33 -20.50 -4.61 2.35
C GLN A 33 -19.28 -5.53 2.39
N TRP A 34 -18.11 -4.98 2.12
CA TRP A 34 -16.85 -5.72 2.16
C TRP A 34 -16.43 -6.05 3.60
N THR A 35 -16.05 -7.30 3.83
CA THR A 35 -15.37 -7.70 5.06
C THR A 35 -13.88 -7.43 4.91
N LYS A 36 -13.34 -6.52 5.71
CA LYS A 36 -11.90 -6.22 5.73
C LYS A 36 -11.15 -7.33 6.47
N VAL A 37 -10.33 -8.10 5.76
CA VAL A 37 -9.58 -9.24 6.32
C VAL A 37 -8.39 -8.79 7.16
N HIS A 38 -7.58 -7.86 6.62
CA HIS A 38 -6.41 -7.33 7.33
C HIS A 38 -6.82 -6.04 8.04
N ASN A 39 -7.04 -6.11 9.34
CA ASN A 39 -7.42 -4.95 10.14
C ASN A 39 -6.48 -4.77 11.33
N LEU A 40 -5.74 -3.66 11.33
CA LEU A 40 -4.91 -3.23 12.45
C LEU A 40 -5.76 -2.39 13.42
N PRO A 41 -5.40 -2.33 14.72
CA PRO A 41 -6.07 -1.43 15.66
C PRO A 41 -5.98 0.03 15.23
N ASP A 42 -7.00 0.83 15.51
CA ASP A 42 -7.11 2.22 15.03
C ASP A 42 -6.02 3.16 15.56
N HIS A 43 -5.35 2.80 16.67
CA HIS A 43 -4.23 3.56 17.22
C HIS A 43 -2.89 3.29 16.49
N VAL A 44 -2.87 2.36 15.53
CA VAL A 44 -1.70 2.03 14.72
C VAL A 44 -1.85 2.69 13.36
N TYR A 45 -0.99 3.67 13.07
CA TYR A 45 -0.87 4.23 11.74
C TYR A 45 0.01 3.34 10.85
N PHE A 46 -0.48 2.98 9.67
CA PHE A 46 0.24 2.20 8.67
C PHE A 46 0.13 2.85 7.29
N ASN A 47 1.26 3.08 6.63
CA ASN A 47 1.31 3.69 5.29
C ASN A 47 1.95 2.74 4.27
N HIS A 48 1.19 2.34 3.24
CA HIS A 48 1.67 1.45 2.18
C HIS A 48 2.82 2.08 1.36
N SER A 49 2.83 3.40 1.16
CA SER A 49 3.83 4.07 0.31
C SER A 49 5.25 3.92 0.86
N GLN A 50 5.43 3.95 2.18
CA GLN A 50 6.74 3.78 2.81
C GLN A 50 7.28 2.37 2.61
N HIS A 51 6.42 1.36 2.57
CA HIS A 51 6.83 -0.04 2.44
C HIS A 51 7.01 -0.45 0.98
N VAL A 52 6.05 -0.11 0.11
CA VAL A 52 6.03 -0.53 -1.29
C VAL A 52 6.86 0.42 -2.17
N THR A 53 6.66 1.73 -2.05
CA THR A 53 7.31 2.70 -2.94
C THR A 53 8.74 3.01 -2.50
N VAL A 54 8.95 3.26 -1.20
CA VAL A 54 10.27 3.58 -0.65
C VAL A 54 11.04 2.31 -0.33
N GLY A 55 10.47 1.40 0.46
CA GLY A 55 11.10 0.15 0.87
C GLY A 55 11.19 -0.91 -0.23
N LYS A 56 10.49 -0.74 -1.37
CA LYS A 56 10.44 -1.70 -2.48
C LYS A 56 10.04 -3.12 -2.06
N ILE A 57 9.22 -3.24 -1.00
CA ILE A 57 8.76 -4.53 -0.48
C ILE A 57 7.60 -5.05 -1.32
N ALA A 58 7.68 -6.33 -1.71
CA ALA A 58 6.64 -7.00 -2.48
C ALA A 58 5.38 -7.23 -1.62
N CYS A 59 4.20 -7.16 -2.26
CA CYS A 59 2.91 -7.38 -1.60
C CYS A 59 2.84 -8.75 -0.90
N GLN A 60 3.43 -9.76 -1.53
CA GLN A 60 3.42 -11.14 -1.10
C GLN A 60 4.13 -11.35 0.25
N THR A 61 5.09 -10.49 0.60
CA THR A 61 5.78 -10.54 1.89
C THR A 61 4.81 -10.39 3.06
N CYS A 62 3.80 -9.52 2.92
CA CYS A 62 2.81 -9.24 3.97
C CYS A 62 1.52 -10.05 3.78
N HIS A 63 1.01 -10.11 2.53
CA HIS A 63 -0.31 -10.64 2.21
C HIS A 63 -0.29 -12.08 1.68
N GLY A 64 0.89 -12.69 1.47
CA GLY A 64 1.01 -14.01 0.89
C GLY A 64 0.77 -14.04 -0.64
N PRO A 65 0.69 -15.22 -1.25
CA PRO A 65 0.55 -15.40 -2.70
C PRO A 65 -0.88 -15.10 -3.18
N VAL A 66 -1.30 -13.84 -3.05
CA VAL A 66 -2.66 -13.35 -3.35
C VAL A 66 -3.13 -13.71 -4.76
N GLU A 67 -2.22 -13.84 -5.71
CA GLU A 67 -2.50 -14.24 -7.09
C GLU A 67 -3.07 -15.66 -7.24
N THR A 68 -2.87 -16.52 -6.23
CA THR A 68 -3.40 -17.89 -6.19
C THR A 68 -4.49 -18.09 -5.14
N MET A 69 -4.85 -17.03 -4.41
CA MET A 69 -5.88 -17.10 -3.38
C MET A 69 -7.27 -16.97 -4.01
N GLU A 70 -8.07 -18.04 -3.98
CA GLU A 70 -9.49 -17.99 -4.37
C GLU A 70 -10.30 -17.06 -3.44
N GLN A 71 -9.99 -17.10 -2.14
CA GLN A 71 -10.53 -16.19 -1.14
C GLN A 71 -9.40 -15.60 -0.31
N ILE A 72 -9.43 -14.30 -0.07
CA ILE A 72 -8.41 -13.62 0.74
C ILE A 72 -8.52 -14.08 2.19
N TYR A 73 -7.40 -14.53 2.74
CA TYR A 73 -7.23 -14.80 4.16
C TYR A 73 -6.00 -14.06 4.69
N GLN A 74 -5.90 -13.99 6.02
CA GLN A 74 -4.75 -13.36 6.65
C GLN A 74 -3.55 -14.33 6.64
N PHE A 75 -2.58 -14.06 5.77
CA PHE A 75 -1.36 -14.87 5.64
C PHE A 75 -0.36 -14.62 6.77
N SER A 76 0.02 -13.35 6.97
CA SER A 76 0.92 -12.95 8.07
C SER A 76 0.13 -12.52 9.29
N SER A 77 0.69 -12.71 10.50
CA SER A 77 0.00 -12.29 11.73
C SER A 77 -0.20 -10.77 11.81
N LEU A 78 0.65 -9.98 11.15
CA LEU A 78 0.67 -8.50 11.22
C LEU A 78 0.60 -7.96 12.66
N SER A 79 1.09 -8.77 13.61
CA SER A 79 1.20 -8.37 15.00
C SER A 79 2.41 -7.45 15.17
N MET A 80 2.43 -6.66 16.24
CA MET A 80 3.57 -5.78 16.55
C MET A 80 4.91 -6.54 16.53
N GLY A 81 4.97 -7.76 17.07
CA GLY A 81 6.18 -8.58 17.08
C GLY A 81 6.64 -8.97 15.68
N TRP A 82 5.71 -9.29 14.79
CA TRP A 82 6.01 -9.55 13.38
C TRP A 82 6.54 -8.30 12.68
N CYS A 83 5.89 -7.14 12.87
CA CYS A 83 6.33 -5.87 12.28
C CYS A 83 7.74 -5.49 12.74
N ILE A 84 8.01 -5.54 14.05
CA ILE A 84 9.32 -5.17 14.62
C ILE A 84 10.42 -6.11 14.11
N ASN A 85 10.15 -7.41 14.03
CA ASN A 85 11.15 -8.36 13.53
C ASN A 85 11.44 -8.12 12.05
N CYS A 86 10.42 -7.88 11.24
CA CYS A 86 10.59 -7.50 9.84
C CYS A 86 11.45 -6.22 9.71
N HIS A 87 11.15 -5.18 10.50
CA HIS A 87 11.91 -3.93 10.49
C HIS A 87 13.39 -4.10 10.90
N ARG A 88 13.69 -5.05 11.80
CA ARG A 88 15.07 -5.32 12.25
C ARG A 88 15.89 -6.12 11.24
N GLN A 89 15.22 -6.90 10.41
CA GLN A 89 15.87 -7.88 9.51
C GLN A 89 15.90 -7.43 8.05
N THR A 90 15.09 -6.44 7.70
CA THR A 90 14.99 -5.94 6.33
C THR A 90 16.01 -4.84 6.10
N ASP A 91 16.94 -5.08 5.18
CA ASP A 91 17.87 -4.06 4.73
C ASP A 91 17.16 -3.02 3.88
N VAL A 92 17.47 -1.75 4.13
CA VAL A 92 17.02 -0.65 3.27
C VAL A 92 17.95 -0.53 2.06
N GLN A 93 17.39 -0.24 0.89
CA GLN A 93 18.15 0.04 -0.33
C GLN A 93 18.83 1.41 -0.26
N PHE A 94 19.75 1.61 0.67
CA PHE A 94 20.28 2.94 0.99
C PHE A 94 21.14 3.54 -0.14
N ALA A 95 21.86 2.70 -0.88
CA ALA A 95 22.77 3.14 -1.95
C ALA A 95 22.07 3.36 -3.29
N ASP A 96 21.12 2.50 -3.65
CA ASP A 96 20.55 2.40 -5.00
C ASP A 96 19.08 2.83 -5.09
N ASN A 97 18.64 3.70 -4.18
CA ASN A 97 17.27 4.20 -4.12
C ASN A 97 17.24 5.72 -4.24
N ASP A 98 16.51 6.20 -5.26
CA ASP A 98 16.34 7.62 -5.54
C ASP A 98 15.81 8.41 -4.33
N TYR A 99 14.99 7.76 -3.49
CA TYR A 99 14.49 8.36 -2.26
C TYR A 99 15.66 8.81 -1.37
N TYR A 100 16.65 7.94 -1.10
CA TYR A 100 17.79 8.27 -0.23
C TYR A 100 18.84 9.12 -0.94
N THR A 101 19.03 8.95 -2.25
CA THR A 101 19.92 9.78 -3.08
C THR A 101 19.56 11.27 -2.99
N MET A 102 18.27 11.60 -2.89
CA MET A 102 17.83 12.98 -2.68
C MET A 102 18.41 13.59 -1.40
N TYR A 103 18.39 12.85 -0.28
CA TYR A 103 18.91 13.34 1.00
C TYR A 103 20.43 13.52 0.97
N THR A 104 21.16 12.58 0.36
CA THR A 104 22.62 12.68 0.26
C THR A 104 23.02 13.86 -0.62
N LYS A 105 22.27 14.12 -1.70
CA LYS A 105 22.45 15.30 -2.55
C LYS A 105 22.19 16.60 -1.78
N LEU A 106 21.05 16.72 -1.09
CA LEU A 106 20.73 17.91 -0.29
C LEU A 106 21.80 18.19 0.77
N HIS A 107 22.27 17.14 1.46
CA HIS A 107 23.36 17.27 2.44
C HIS A 107 24.65 17.78 1.81
N LYS A 108 25.02 17.27 0.63
CA LYS A 108 26.21 17.69 -0.11
C LYS A 108 26.10 19.13 -0.60
N ASP A 109 24.98 19.49 -1.21
CA ASP A 109 24.75 20.82 -1.75
C ASP A 109 24.72 21.88 -0.64
N PHE A 110 24.20 21.55 0.55
CA PHE A 110 24.28 22.42 1.73
C PHE A 110 25.73 22.60 2.22
N LYS A 111 26.52 21.52 2.32
CA LYS A 111 27.93 21.61 2.72
C LYS A 111 28.80 22.38 1.73
N GLU A 112 28.51 22.27 0.44
CA GLU A 112 29.20 22.99 -0.63
C GLU A 112 28.72 24.45 -0.78
N GLY A 113 27.73 24.87 0.00
CA GLY A 113 27.18 26.23 -0.03
C GLY A 113 26.34 26.55 -1.26
N LYS A 114 25.91 25.54 -2.03
CA LYS A 114 24.99 25.72 -3.18
C LYS A 114 23.57 26.04 -2.74
N ILE A 115 23.19 25.60 -1.55
CA ILE A 115 21.93 25.95 -0.88
C ILE A 115 22.23 26.44 0.54
N ASP A 116 21.48 27.44 0.98
CA ASP A 116 21.61 28.11 2.29
C ASP A 116 20.80 27.39 3.39
N ARG A 117 19.77 26.62 3.00
CA ARG A 117 18.92 25.82 3.90
C ARG A 117 18.19 24.72 3.13
N VAL A 118 17.66 23.75 3.87
CA VAL A 118 16.73 22.74 3.36
C VAL A 118 15.32 23.09 3.83
N THR A 119 14.36 23.14 2.91
CA THR A 119 12.94 23.40 3.21
C THR A 119 12.09 22.15 3.07
N GLU A 120 10.90 22.14 3.69
CA GLU A 120 9.98 21.01 3.61
C GLU A 120 9.52 20.70 2.17
N GLU A 121 9.42 21.72 1.33
CA GLU A 121 9.17 21.57 -0.10
C GLU A 121 10.27 20.74 -0.80
N MET A 122 11.54 20.95 -0.46
CA MET A 122 12.66 20.16 -1.00
C MET A 122 12.64 18.69 -0.55
N MET A 123 11.90 18.41 0.53
CA MET A 123 11.69 17.08 1.09
C MET A 123 10.40 16.43 0.57
N GLY A 124 9.67 17.11 -0.32
CA GLY A 124 8.41 16.67 -0.90
C GLY A 124 7.20 16.85 0.02
N GLY A 125 7.25 17.71 1.03
CA GLY A 125 6.09 18.01 1.88
C GLY A 125 5.00 18.85 1.21
N THR A 126 5.15 19.12 -0.09
CA THR A 126 4.07 19.64 -0.96
C THR A 126 3.26 18.52 -1.62
N GLU A 127 3.65 17.24 -1.43
CA GLU A 127 2.90 16.09 -1.89
C GLU A 127 1.76 15.78 -0.92
N CYS A 128 0.51 15.95 -1.36
CA CYS A 128 -0.68 15.70 -0.53
C CYS A 128 -0.69 14.30 0.10
N GLN A 129 -0.08 13.33 -0.59
CA GLN A 129 0.06 11.94 -0.18
C GLN A 129 0.86 11.77 1.12
N LYS A 130 1.80 12.68 1.43
CA LYS A 130 2.59 12.60 2.67
C LYS A 130 1.84 13.07 3.92
N CYS A 131 0.76 13.84 3.76
CA CYS A 131 0.02 14.43 4.89
C CYS A 131 -1.40 13.89 5.03
N HIS A 132 -2.05 13.52 3.93
CA HIS A 132 -3.47 13.14 3.92
C HIS A 132 -3.71 11.66 3.61
N TYR A 133 -2.65 10.87 3.41
CA TYR A 133 -2.74 9.46 3.00
C TYR A 133 -1.68 8.59 3.70
#